data_AF-S5T1G1-F1
#
_entry.id   AF-S5T1G1-F1
#
_cell.length_a   1.000
_cell.length_b   1.000
_cell.length_c   1.000
_cell.angle_alpha   90.00
_cell.angle_beta   90.00
_cell.angle_gamma   90.00
#
_symmetry.space_group_name_H-M   'P 1'
#
loop_
_entity.id
_entity.type
_entity.pdbx_description
1 polymer ?
#
loop_
_entity_poly.entity_id
_entity_poly.type
_entity_poly.pdbx_seq_one_letter_code
_entity_poly.pdbx_strand_id
1 'polypeptide(L)'
;MTRSLFRRPSARRAAAGVAAVTLAFALASCADGDGATDTGTATEEASATEEETTDEEDAPEESAVPGEAQSSQIPTADGNTVLVNPAFGEQINQYAEDWGTPEQVQESDVGAVATFPDGNLLAHSEEGGVQPMVGMIAQTWVEDGSLTNPVGMPTAPERENDGGSGWGQEFTNGTITWARDDSGEFTATVS
;
A
#
# COMPACT_ATOMS: atom_id res chain seq x y z
N MET A 1 36.09 -42.12 9.70
CA MET A 1 35.81 -41.70 11.09
C MET A 1 34.47 -40.97 11.11
N THR A 2 33.73 -41.20 12.18
CA THR A 2 32.28 -41.04 12.37
C THR A 2 31.81 -39.57 12.43
N ARG A 3 30.57 -39.35 11.96
CA ARG A 3 29.74 -38.13 12.02
C ARG A 3 29.88 -37.30 13.31
N SER A 4 29.82 -35.98 13.18
CA SER A 4 29.15 -35.12 14.18
C SER A 4 28.43 -33.96 13.49
N LEU A 5 27.11 -34.09 13.37
CA LEU A 5 26.17 -33.02 13.01
C LEU A 5 25.94 -32.19 14.27
N PHE A 6 26.43 -30.95 14.31
CA PHE A 6 26.16 -30.05 15.43
C PHE A 6 24.78 -29.40 15.23
N ARG A 7 23.76 -30.04 15.83
CA ARG A 7 22.37 -29.59 15.88
C ARG A 7 22.25 -28.43 16.87
N ARG A 8 21.92 -27.23 16.39
CA ARG A 8 21.61 -26.07 17.24
C ARG A 8 20.27 -26.32 17.98
N PRO A 9 20.18 -26.16 19.31
CA PRO A 9 18.90 -26.26 20.01
C PRO A 9 18.11 -24.95 19.88
N SER A 10 16.97 -25.02 19.20
CA SER A 10 15.93 -23.98 19.20
C SER A 10 15.23 -23.97 20.57
N ALA A 11 15.34 -22.87 21.31
CA ALA A 11 14.57 -22.66 22.53
C ALA A 11 13.14 -22.25 22.18
N ARG A 12 12.22 -23.21 22.21
CA ARG A 12 10.77 -22.96 22.14
C ARG A 12 10.30 -22.48 23.52
N ARG A 13 9.85 -21.24 23.63
CA ARG A 13 9.05 -20.79 24.78
C ARG A 13 7.59 -20.91 24.40
N ALA A 14 6.93 -21.93 24.95
CA ALA A 14 5.48 -22.02 25.01
C ALA A 14 5.01 -21.36 26.30
N ALA A 15 4.01 -20.49 26.19
CA ALA A 15 3.19 -20.08 27.32
C ALA A 15 1.73 -20.09 26.84
N ALA A 16 0.92 -20.88 27.54
CA ALA A 16 -0.51 -21.06 27.34
C ALA A 16 -1.30 -19.90 27.97
N GLY A 17 -2.48 -19.62 27.42
CA GLY A 17 -3.48 -18.75 28.04
C GLY A 17 -4.80 -18.77 27.27
N VAL A 18 -5.81 -19.39 27.88
CA VAL A 18 -7.17 -19.65 27.37
C VAL A 18 -8.11 -18.47 27.72
N ALA A 19 -9.03 -18.09 26.81
CA ALA A 19 -10.49 -18.07 27.05
C ALA A 19 -11.25 -17.30 25.96
N ALA A 20 -12.23 -17.96 25.36
CA ALA A 20 -13.24 -17.38 24.49
C ALA A 20 -14.36 -16.71 25.30
N VAL A 21 -14.83 -15.55 24.86
CA VAL A 21 -16.14 -15.00 25.27
C VAL A 21 -16.81 -14.43 24.01
N THR A 22 -17.78 -15.19 23.49
CA THR A 22 -18.78 -14.72 22.52
C THR A 22 -19.86 -13.95 23.27
N LEU A 23 -20.10 -12.70 22.90
CA LEU A 23 -21.28 -11.96 23.33
C LEU A 23 -22.06 -11.46 22.11
N ALA A 24 -23.06 -12.23 21.70
CA ALA A 24 -24.08 -11.80 20.76
C ALA A 24 -25.22 -11.14 21.56
N PHE A 25 -25.51 -9.88 21.27
CA PHE A 25 -26.78 -9.25 21.62
C PHE A 25 -27.43 -8.73 20.33
N ALA A 26 -28.42 -9.48 19.86
CA ALA A 26 -29.43 -8.97 18.94
C ALA A 26 -30.46 -8.18 19.77
N LEU A 27 -30.65 -6.92 19.43
CA LEU A 27 -31.76 -6.10 19.94
C LEU A 27 -32.61 -5.67 18.75
N ALA A 28 -33.71 -6.41 18.55
CA ALA A 28 -34.86 -5.92 17.81
C ALA A 28 -35.47 -4.75 18.60
N SER A 29 -35.59 -3.59 17.98
CA SER A 29 -36.38 -2.47 18.51
C SER A 29 -37.52 -2.18 17.54
N CYS A 30 -38.72 -2.48 18.02
CA CYS A 30 -40.00 -2.26 17.37
C CYS A 30 -40.55 -0.89 17.78
N ALA A 31 -41.16 -0.18 16.84
CA ALA A 31 -42.26 0.77 17.05
C ALA A 31 -42.97 0.84 15.68
N ASP A 32 -44.04 0.08 15.50
CA ASP A 32 -45.45 0.37 15.82
C ASP A 32 -46.20 0.77 14.53
N GLY A 33 -47.05 -0.13 14.06
CA GLY A 33 -47.82 0.01 12.83
C GLY A 33 -48.67 -1.24 12.59
N ASP A 34 -49.87 -1.23 13.16
CA ASP A 34 -50.96 -2.19 12.96
C ASP A 34 -51.21 -2.53 11.48
N GLY A 35 -51.43 -3.80 11.16
CA GLY A 35 -51.87 -4.21 9.83
C GLY A 35 -51.68 -5.69 9.54
N ALA A 36 -52.62 -6.51 10.00
CA ALA A 36 -52.79 -7.87 9.48
C ALA A 36 -53.25 -7.82 8.02
N THR A 37 -52.71 -8.67 7.15
CA THR A 37 -53.50 -9.42 6.15
C THR A 37 -52.66 -10.53 5.52
N ASP A 38 -53.41 -11.54 5.13
CA ASP A 38 -53.07 -12.92 4.82
C ASP A 38 -52.82 -13.12 3.30
N THR A 39 -52.29 -14.29 2.97
CA THR A 39 -52.49 -15.05 1.72
C THR A 39 -52.07 -14.46 0.37
N GLY A 40 -51.01 -15.05 -0.20
CA GLY A 40 -51.14 -15.90 -1.39
C GLY A 40 -50.95 -15.30 -2.80
N THR A 41 -50.25 -16.09 -3.64
CA THR A 41 -50.52 -16.33 -5.08
C THR A 41 -50.14 -15.16 -6.01
N ALA A 42 -49.54 -15.27 -7.20
CA ALA A 42 -49.07 -16.29 -8.15
C ALA A 42 -48.02 -15.53 -9.03
N THR A 43 -46.92 -16.10 -9.51
CA THR A 43 -46.78 -17.07 -10.61
C THR A 43 -47.20 -16.49 -11.98
N GLU A 44 -46.19 -16.40 -12.87
CA GLU A 44 -46.24 -16.38 -14.36
C GLU A 44 -46.54 -15.03 -15.01
N GLU A 45 -46.10 -14.70 -16.22
CA GLU A 45 -45.09 -15.19 -17.17
C GLU A 45 -44.91 -14.03 -18.17
N ALA A 46 -43.94 -14.20 -19.05
CA ALA A 46 -43.59 -13.30 -20.14
C ALA A 46 -44.75 -12.86 -21.05
N SER A 47 -44.61 -11.68 -21.66
CA SER A 47 -44.95 -11.51 -23.08
C SER A 47 -44.15 -10.36 -23.69
N ALA A 48 -43.74 -10.59 -24.93
CA ALA A 48 -42.73 -9.91 -25.70
C ALA A 48 -43.25 -8.75 -26.57
N THR A 49 -42.30 -8.16 -27.32
CA THR A 49 -42.41 -7.61 -28.70
C THR A 49 -42.51 -6.08 -28.80
N GLU A 50 -41.38 -5.41 -29.09
CA GLU A 50 -40.99 -4.70 -30.35
C GLU A 50 -41.52 -3.24 -30.37
N GLU A 51 -40.91 -2.22 -30.95
CA GLU A 51 -39.67 -1.95 -31.70
C GLU A 51 -39.47 -0.40 -31.63
N GLU A 52 -38.23 0.05 -31.79
CA GLU A 52 -37.75 1.34 -32.31
C GLU A 52 -38.73 2.54 -32.43
N THR A 53 -38.41 3.66 -31.77
CA THR A 53 -38.33 4.98 -32.42
C THR A 53 -37.39 5.90 -31.64
N THR A 54 -36.40 6.44 -32.34
CA THR A 54 -35.58 7.61 -32.00
C THR A 54 -36.42 8.79 -31.52
N ASP A 55 -36.02 9.41 -30.41
CA ASP A 55 -35.93 10.87 -30.30
C ASP A 55 -34.98 11.22 -29.15
N GLU A 56 -33.87 11.86 -29.49
CA GLU A 56 -33.04 12.59 -28.54
C GLU A 56 -33.86 13.79 -28.04
N GLU A 57 -34.02 13.94 -26.73
CA GLU A 57 -33.59 15.14 -26.00
C GLU A 57 -33.98 15.08 -24.53
N ASP A 58 -32.97 15.36 -23.70
CA ASP A 58 -33.04 16.17 -22.48
C ASP A 58 -33.78 15.60 -21.25
N ALA A 59 -33.00 15.03 -20.32
CA ALA A 59 -33.14 15.23 -18.87
C ALA A 59 -32.09 14.42 -18.09
N PRO A 60 -31.64 14.96 -16.95
CA PRO A 60 -30.30 15.47 -16.73
C PRO A 60 -29.28 14.35 -16.47
N GLU A 61 -28.06 14.59 -16.95
CA GLU A 61 -26.84 14.06 -16.35
C GLU A 61 -26.95 14.26 -14.82
N GLU A 62 -27.19 13.17 -14.09
CA GLU A 62 -27.01 13.16 -12.64
C GLU A 62 -25.55 13.58 -12.43
N SER A 63 -25.42 14.81 -11.97
CA SER A 63 -24.14 15.46 -11.76
C SER A 63 -23.33 14.60 -10.81
N ALA A 64 -22.38 13.85 -11.37
CA ALA A 64 -21.26 13.31 -10.63
C ALA A 64 -20.65 14.50 -9.88
N VAL A 65 -20.77 14.46 -8.56
CA VAL A 65 -20.19 15.46 -7.67
C VAL A 65 -18.69 15.46 -7.97
N PRO A 66 -18.10 16.58 -8.43
CA PRO A 66 -16.67 16.63 -8.68
C PRO A 66 -15.92 16.56 -7.35
N GLY A 67 -15.23 15.45 -7.13
CA GLY A 67 -13.99 15.39 -6.35
C GLY A 67 -14.13 15.36 -4.84
N GLU A 68 -14.81 14.36 -4.28
CA GLU A 68 -14.32 13.83 -3.00
C GLU A 68 -13.03 13.09 -3.33
N ALA A 69 -11.88 13.59 -2.85
CA ALA A 69 -10.61 12.90 -3.02
C ALA A 69 -10.73 11.49 -2.42
N GLN A 70 -10.98 10.50 -3.26
CA GLN A 70 -11.06 9.11 -2.84
C GLN A 70 -9.72 8.81 -2.17
N SER A 71 -9.74 8.37 -0.91
CA SER A 71 -8.53 8.02 -0.15
C SER A 71 -8.49 6.50 0.03
N SER A 72 -7.30 5.90 -0.06
CA SER A 72 -7.11 4.47 0.15
C SER A 72 -6.61 4.19 1.57
N GLN A 73 -7.17 3.16 2.20
CA GLN A 73 -6.81 2.71 3.55
C GLN A 73 -5.69 1.68 3.48
N ILE A 74 -4.54 2.01 4.08
CA ILE A 74 -3.36 1.15 4.12
C ILE A 74 -3.14 0.63 5.54
N PRO A 75 -3.27 -0.68 5.79
CA PRO A 75 -2.90 -1.26 7.07
C PRO A 75 -1.38 -1.25 7.24
N THR A 76 -0.91 -0.86 8.43
CA THR A 76 0.50 -1.00 8.81
C THR A 76 0.70 -2.21 9.73
N ALA A 77 1.94 -2.70 9.85
CA ALA A 77 2.28 -3.87 10.66
C ALA A 77 1.88 -3.73 12.14
N ASP A 78 1.80 -2.50 12.66
CA ASP A 78 1.35 -2.19 14.02
C ASP A 78 -0.19 -2.30 14.21
N GLY A 79 -0.93 -2.68 13.16
CA GLY A 79 -2.38 -2.79 13.17
C GLY A 79 -3.12 -1.45 13.03
N ASN A 80 -2.39 -0.36 12.75
CA ASN A 80 -2.99 0.93 12.43
C ASN A 80 -3.37 1.01 10.94
N THR A 81 -4.16 2.01 10.57
CA THR A 81 -4.50 2.28 9.16
C THR A 81 -4.18 3.74 8.84
N VAL A 82 -3.51 3.94 7.70
CA VAL A 82 -3.17 5.27 7.17
C VAL A 82 -3.96 5.52 5.89
N LEU A 83 -4.52 6.72 5.74
CA LEU A 83 -5.20 7.15 4.52
C LEU A 83 -4.17 7.78 3.60
N VAL A 84 -4.12 7.33 2.35
CA VAL A 84 -3.20 7.86 1.32
C VAL A 84 -3.96 8.11 0.01
N ASN A 85 -3.32 8.79 -0.93
CA ASN A 85 -3.82 8.86 -2.30
C ASN A 85 -4.02 7.45 -2.90
N PRO A 86 -5.12 7.18 -3.63
CA PRO A 86 -5.49 5.85 -4.08
C PRO A 86 -4.49 5.23 -5.05
N ALA A 87 -3.87 6.04 -5.92
CA ALA A 87 -2.84 5.55 -6.83
C ALA A 87 -1.61 5.03 -6.06
N PHE A 88 -1.21 5.74 -5.00
CA PHE A 88 -0.10 5.29 -4.15
C PHE A 88 -0.51 4.06 -3.31
N GLY A 89 -1.72 4.07 -2.76
CA GLY A 89 -2.24 2.94 -1.99
C GLY A 89 -2.34 1.64 -2.78
N GLU A 90 -2.73 1.71 -4.06
CA GLU A 90 -2.74 0.55 -4.96
C GLU A 90 -1.33 -0.02 -5.14
N GLN A 91 -0.33 0.84 -5.36
CA GLN A 91 1.06 0.41 -5.52
C GLN A 91 1.63 -0.17 -4.21
N ILE A 92 1.30 0.40 -3.05
CA ILE A 92 1.68 -0.19 -1.76
C ILE A 92 1.17 -1.63 -1.65
N ASN A 93 -0.10 -1.87 -1.99
CA ASN A 93 -0.69 -3.21 -1.90
C ASN A 93 -0.02 -4.19 -2.87
N GLN A 94 0.33 -3.74 -4.08
CA GLN A 94 1.07 -4.56 -5.05
C GLN A 94 2.45 -4.96 -4.53
N TYR A 95 3.23 -4.00 -4.02
CA TYR A 95 4.55 -4.30 -3.46
C TYR A 95 4.49 -5.10 -2.16
N ALA A 96 3.40 -4.97 -1.38
CA ALA A 96 3.22 -5.72 -0.15
C ALA A 96 3.09 -7.24 -0.37
N GLU A 97 2.77 -7.70 -1.58
CA GLU A 97 2.74 -9.13 -1.92
C GLU A 97 4.13 -9.77 -1.78
N ASP A 98 5.19 -9.04 -2.14
CA ASP A 98 6.57 -9.51 -2.11
C ASP A 98 7.39 -8.96 -0.93
N TRP A 99 7.13 -7.71 -0.52
CA TRP A 99 7.89 -7.03 0.54
C TRP A 99 7.23 -7.12 1.92
N GLY A 100 6.00 -7.65 2.00
CA GLY A 100 5.23 -7.73 3.24
C GLY A 100 4.45 -6.45 3.55
N THR A 101 3.72 -6.45 4.67
CA THR A 101 2.94 -5.29 5.09
C THR A 101 3.86 -4.13 5.47
N PRO A 102 3.57 -2.88 5.04
CA PRO A 102 4.39 -1.74 5.42
C PRO A 102 4.42 -1.57 6.94
N GLU A 103 5.60 -1.30 7.48
CA GLU A 103 5.83 -1.02 8.90
C GLU A 103 5.41 0.42 9.22
N GLN A 104 5.61 1.34 8.28
CA GLN A 104 5.30 2.75 8.45
C GLN A 104 4.85 3.37 7.14
N VAL A 105 3.93 4.33 7.21
CA VAL A 105 3.60 5.22 6.10
C VAL A 105 3.66 6.66 6.60
N GLN A 106 4.40 7.52 5.91
CA GLN A 106 4.59 8.93 6.24
C GLN A 106 4.15 9.79 5.04
N GLU A 107 3.51 10.91 5.32
CA GLU A 107 3.10 11.89 4.31
C GLU A 107 3.57 13.29 4.71
N SER A 108 3.80 14.13 3.70
CA SER A 108 4.22 15.52 3.82
C SER A 108 3.77 16.31 2.58
N ASP A 109 4.04 17.62 2.58
CA ASP A 109 3.77 18.47 1.41
C ASP A 109 4.59 18.10 0.17
N VAL A 110 5.75 17.42 0.33
CA VAL A 110 6.61 17.02 -0.80
C VAL A 110 6.28 15.64 -1.36
N GLY A 111 5.44 14.88 -0.67
CA GLY A 111 5.10 13.51 -1.04
C GLY A 111 4.92 12.57 0.15
N ALA A 112 4.89 11.29 -0.16
CA ALA A 112 4.65 10.21 0.79
C ALA A 112 5.70 9.11 0.66
N VAL A 113 5.93 8.36 1.74
CA VAL A 113 6.78 7.18 1.72
C VAL A 113 6.20 6.07 2.59
N ALA A 114 6.17 4.86 2.06
CA ALA A 114 5.88 3.64 2.80
C ALA A 114 7.19 2.90 3.06
N THR A 115 7.46 2.60 4.32
CA THR A 115 8.59 1.78 4.76
C THR A 115 8.11 0.35 4.97
N PHE A 116 8.75 -0.58 4.30
CA PHE A 116 8.48 -2.01 4.35
C PHE A 116 9.55 -2.73 5.18
N PRO A 117 9.28 -4.00 5.56
CA PRO A 117 10.30 -4.89 6.09
C PRO A 117 11.58 -4.90 5.25
N ASP A 118 12.70 -5.23 5.91
CA ASP A 118 14.05 -5.25 5.33
C ASP A 118 14.57 -3.89 4.81
N GLY A 119 13.84 -2.79 5.11
CA GLY A 119 14.25 -1.43 4.74
C GLY A 119 13.90 -1.03 3.31
N ASN A 120 13.07 -1.81 2.62
CA ASN A 120 12.55 -1.42 1.31
C ASN A 120 11.58 -0.23 1.46
N LEU A 121 11.61 0.69 0.51
CA LEU A 121 10.76 1.87 0.51
C LEU A 121 9.99 1.97 -0.79
N LEU A 122 8.77 2.48 -0.70
CA LEU A 122 8.02 2.95 -1.86
C LEU A 122 7.68 4.42 -1.61
N ALA A 123 8.26 5.31 -2.42
CA ALA A 123 8.07 6.75 -2.28
C ALA A 123 7.17 7.28 -3.40
N HIS A 124 6.30 8.23 -3.11
CA HIS A 124 5.44 8.90 -4.07
C HIS A 124 5.65 10.41 -4.01
N SER A 125 5.82 11.03 -5.17
CA SER A 125 5.80 12.49 -5.34
C SER A 125 5.08 12.86 -6.64
N GLU A 126 4.65 14.13 -6.78
CA GLU A 126 4.02 14.60 -8.02
C GLU A 126 4.98 14.54 -9.22
N GLU A 127 6.28 14.80 -8.99
CA GLU A 127 7.29 14.84 -10.04
C GLU A 127 7.78 13.44 -10.44
N GLY A 128 8.09 12.60 -9.45
CA GLY A 128 8.65 11.26 -9.68
C GLY A 128 7.60 10.17 -9.83
N GLY A 129 6.34 10.43 -9.50
CA GLY A 129 5.34 9.37 -9.32
C GLY A 129 5.75 8.41 -8.20
N VAL A 130 5.34 7.15 -8.30
CA VAL A 130 5.70 6.10 -7.33
C VAL A 130 7.02 5.44 -7.73
N GLN A 131 8.02 5.49 -6.85
CA GLN A 131 9.35 4.95 -7.09
C GLN A 131 9.80 4.01 -5.95
N PRO A 132 10.28 2.79 -6.29
CA PRO A 132 10.87 1.89 -5.31
C PRO A 132 12.29 2.34 -4.94
N MET A 133 12.67 2.14 -3.69
CA MET A 133 14.05 2.31 -3.21
C MET A 133 14.42 1.12 -2.32
N VAL A 134 15.60 0.55 -2.51
CA VAL A 134 16.04 -0.64 -1.78
C VAL A 134 17.48 -0.49 -1.30
N GLY A 135 17.91 -1.42 -0.43
CA GLY A 135 19.31 -1.58 -0.05
C GLY A 135 19.95 -0.32 0.57
N MET A 136 21.23 -0.10 0.24
CA MET A 136 22.03 0.96 0.84
C MET A 136 21.61 2.36 0.40
N ILE A 137 21.06 2.52 -0.81
CA ILE A 137 20.55 3.82 -1.27
C ILE A 137 19.33 4.23 -0.44
N ALA A 138 18.38 3.30 -0.22
CA ALA A 138 17.24 3.53 0.67
C ALA A 138 17.68 3.87 2.09
N GLN A 139 18.63 3.11 2.63
CA GLN A 139 19.18 3.36 3.96
C GLN A 139 19.79 4.77 4.07
N THR A 140 20.68 5.15 3.16
CA THR A 140 21.30 6.48 3.16
C THR A 140 20.24 7.59 3.08
N TRP A 141 19.24 7.43 2.22
CA TRP A 141 18.18 8.43 2.09
C TRP A 141 17.37 8.62 3.38
N VAL A 142 17.05 7.54 4.08
CA VAL A 142 16.33 7.57 5.38
C VAL A 142 17.19 8.13 6.50
N GLU A 143 18.45 7.69 6.60
CA GLU A 143 19.40 8.16 7.63
C GLU A 143 19.63 9.68 7.54
N ASP A 144 19.59 10.23 6.33
CA ASP A 144 19.72 11.67 6.05
C ASP A 144 18.38 12.43 6.08
N GLY A 145 17.32 11.82 6.60
CA GLY A 145 16.07 12.50 6.96
C GLY A 145 14.84 12.18 6.10
N SER A 146 14.92 11.20 5.19
CA SER A 146 13.77 10.74 4.40
C SER A 146 13.06 11.90 3.66
N LEU A 147 11.79 12.20 3.96
CA LEU A 147 11.03 13.29 3.35
C LEU A 147 11.67 14.68 3.57
N THR A 148 12.62 14.83 4.50
CA THR A 148 13.39 16.07 4.69
C THR A 148 14.81 16.01 4.11
N ASN A 149 15.17 14.93 3.41
CA ASN A 149 16.49 14.75 2.82
C ASN A 149 16.72 15.82 1.73
N PRO A 150 17.84 16.58 1.78
CA PRO A 150 18.10 17.65 0.82
C PRO A 150 18.22 17.18 -0.64
N VAL A 151 18.58 15.92 -0.90
CA VAL A 151 18.62 15.37 -2.27
C VAL A 151 17.22 15.26 -2.89
N GLY A 152 16.17 15.31 -2.07
CA GLY A 152 14.77 15.35 -2.49
C GLY A 152 14.11 13.96 -2.63
N MET A 153 13.09 13.89 -3.47
CA MET A 153 12.30 12.67 -3.72
C MET A 153 12.88 11.89 -4.90
N PRO A 154 12.80 10.55 -4.91
CA PRO A 154 13.27 9.75 -6.05
C PRO A 154 12.42 10.03 -7.30
N THR A 155 13.06 10.07 -8.46
CA THR A 155 12.42 10.33 -9.77
C THR A 155 12.47 9.13 -10.71
N ALA A 156 13.24 8.09 -10.36
CA ALA A 156 13.33 6.84 -11.09
C ALA A 156 13.70 5.68 -10.14
N PRO A 157 13.53 4.41 -10.54
CA PRO A 157 14.02 3.27 -9.77
C PRO A 157 15.56 3.24 -9.75
N GLU A 158 16.12 2.57 -8.75
CA GLU A 158 17.54 2.24 -8.70
C GLU A 158 17.97 1.46 -9.97
N ARG A 159 19.15 1.80 -10.50
CA ARG A 159 19.77 1.12 -11.65
C ARG A 159 21.18 0.71 -11.32
N GLU A 160 21.58 -0.44 -11.87
CA GLU A 160 22.98 -0.87 -11.83
C GLU A 160 23.83 0.06 -12.70
N ASN A 161 24.98 0.48 -12.17
CA ASN A 161 25.96 1.27 -12.90
C ASN A 161 26.68 0.41 -13.94
N ASP A 162 27.20 1.06 -14.98
CA ASP A 162 27.95 0.38 -16.04
C ASP A 162 29.05 -0.53 -15.49
N GLY A 163 29.11 -1.75 -16.05
CA GLY A 163 30.10 -2.76 -15.67
C GLY A 163 29.89 -3.38 -14.29
N GLY A 164 28.72 -3.20 -13.65
CA GLY A 164 28.41 -3.76 -12.33
C GLY A 164 29.23 -3.12 -11.21
N SER A 165 29.55 -1.84 -11.37
CA SER A 165 30.39 -1.07 -10.45
C SER A 165 29.66 -0.58 -9.19
N GLY A 166 28.34 -0.77 -9.15
CA GLY A 166 27.47 -0.36 -8.06
C GLY A 166 26.08 -0.05 -8.58
N TRP A 167 25.36 0.77 -7.83
CA TRP A 167 24.00 1.19 -8.15
C TRP A 167 23.85 2.69 -7.95
N GLY A 168 22.92 3.29 -8.68
CA GLY A 168 22.58 4.70 -8.57
C GLY A 168 21.08 4.91 -8.70
N GLN A 169 20.57 5.91 -8.00
CA GLN A 169 19.19 6.34 -8.10
C GLN A 169 19.11 7.87 -8.21
N GLU A 170 18.27 8.33 -9.13
CA GLU A 170 18.03 9.75 -9.40
C GLU A 170 16.96 10.30 -8.44
N PHE A 171 17.20 11.51 -7.96
CA PHE A 171 16.33 12.28 -7.08
C PHE A 171 16.14 13.68 -7.66
N THR A 172 15.13 14.41 -7.19
CA THR A 172 14.79 15.74 -7.70
C THR A 172 15.96 16.74 -7.64
N ASN A 173 16.83 16.65 -6.63
CA ASN A 173 17.96 17.57 -6.44
C ASN A 173 19.34 16.91 -6.57
N GLY A 174 19.43 15.67 -7.07
CA GLY A 174 20.71 14.99 -7.16
C GLY A 174 20.62 13.49 -7.41
N THR A 175 21.67 12.78 -7.05
CA THR A 175 21.77 11.32 -7.19
C THR A 175 22.40 10.74 -5.93
N ILE A 176 21.88 9.61 -5.46
CA ILE A 176 22.58 8.78 -4.48
C ILE A 176 23.16 7.58 -5.24
N THR A 177 24.46 7.36 -5.07
CA THR A 177 25.19 6.23 -5.65
C THR A 177 25.76 5.35 -4.54
N TRP A 178 25.56 4.04 -4.63
CA TRP A 178 26.26 3.04 -3.82
C TRP A 178 27.24 2.27 -4.70
N ALA A 179 28.51 2.66 -4.66
CA ALA A 179 29.55 2.11 -5.54
C ALA A 179 30.89 2.00 -4.82
N ARG A 180 31.84 1.28 -5.44
CA ARG A 180 33.20 1.18 -4.90
C ARG A 180 33.95 2.49 -5.04
N ASP A 181 34.58 2.94 -3.96
CA ASP A 181 35.49 4.07 -3.96
C ASP A 181 36.89 3.69 -4.50
N ASP A 182 37.84 4.63 -4.43
CA ASP A 182 39.22 4.44 -4.86
C ASP A 182 39.96 3.33 -4.08
N SER A 183 39.49 2.98 -2.88
CA SER A 183 40.03 1.89 -2.07
C SER A 183 39.41 0.52 -2.40
N GLY A 184 38.33 0.52 -3.20
CA GLY A 184 37.56 -0.66 -3.55
C GLY A 184 36.45 -1.00 -2.56
N GLU A 185 36.22 -0.19 -1.54
CA GLU A 185 35.14 -0.35 -0.57
C GLU A 185 33.86 0.29 -1.11
N PHE A 186 32.72 -0.36 -0.90
CA PHE A 186 31.44 0.25 -1.27
C PHE A 186 31.11 1.39 -0.31
N THR A 187 30.76 2.54 -0.86
CA THR A 187 30.35 3.74 -0.13
C THR A 187 29.17 4.42 -0.79
N ALA A 188 28.37 5.11 0.02
CA ALA A 188 27.27 5.93 -0.46
C ALA A 188 27.82 7.33 -0.77
N THR A 189 27.49 7.84 -1.96
CA THR A 189 27.83 9.20 -2.38
C THR A 189 26.56 9.91 -2.78
N VAL A 190 26.32 11.07 -2.18
CA VAL A 190 25.24 11.99 -2.55
C VAL A 190 25.87 13.12 -3.37
N SER A 191 25.36 13.36 -4.58
CA SER A 191 25.87 14.35 -5.53
C SER A 191 24.79 15.24 -6.09
#